data_AF-A0A2N8TLE8-F1
#
_entry.id   AF-A0A2N8TLE8-F1
#
_cell.length_a   1.000
_cell.length_b   1.000
_cell.length_c   1.000
_cell.angle_alpha   90.00
_cell.angle_beta   90.00
_cell.angle_gamma   90.00
#
_symmetry.space_group_name_H-M   'P 1'
#
loop_
_entity.id
_entity.type
_entity.pdbx_description
1 polymer ?
#
loop_
_entity_poly.entity_id
_entity_poly.type
_entity_poly.pdbx_seq_one_letter_code
_entity_poly.pdbx_strand_id
1 'polypeptide(L)' 'MTQETPPGWYPDPGQTSDGPATERWWDGKTWTDRVRPVQPPATWGPPAGPAGGAPG' A
#
# COMPACT_ATOMS: atom_id res chain seq x y z
N MET A 1 19.84 -26.29 -0.65
CA MET A 1 19.59 -24.86 -0.43
C MET A 1 18.10 -24.67 -0.34
N THR A 2 17.54 -24.49 0.86
CA THR A 2 16.16 -24.05 1.00
C THR A 2 16.10 -22.59 0.57
N GLN A 3 15.28 -22.29 -0.45
CA GLN A 3 14.92 -20.91 -0.79
C GLN A 3 14.00 -20.37 0.31
N GLU A 4 14.58 -19.95 1.42
CA GLU A 4 13.87 -19.19 2.44
C GLU A 4 13.70 -17.77 1.87
N THR A 5 12.46 -17.29 1.74
CA THR A 5 12.21 -15.89 1.38
C THR A 5 12.85 -15.01 2.45
N PRO A 6 13.78 -14.11 2.10
CA PRO A 6 14.45 -13.29 3.10
C PRO A 6 13.43 -12.37 3.79
N PRO A 7 13.68 -11.99 5.06
CA PRO A 7 12.81 -11.04 5.75
C PRO A 7 12.75 -9.70 5.01
N GLY A 8 11.55 -9.17 4.80
CA GLY A 8 11.33 -7.99 3.96
C GLY A 8 9.88 -7.58 3.81
N TRP A 9 9.65 -6.46 3.13
CA TRP A 9 8.32 -6.02 2.71
C TRP A 9 7.97 -6.66 1.37
N TYR A 10 6.80 -7.30 1.31
CA TYR A 10 6.32 -7.98 0.11
C TYR A 10 4.83 -7.66 -0.10
N PRO A 11 4.31 -7.74 -1.34
CA PRO A 11 2.89 -7.50 -1.62
C PRO A 11 1.99 -8.36 -0.73
N ASP A 12 0.98 -7.76 -0.10
CA ASP A 12 0.05 -8.52 0.74
C ASP A 12 -0.76 -9.50 -0.13
N PRO A 13 -0.63 -10.84 0.07
CA PRO A 13 -1.33 -11.82 -0.75
C PRO A 13 -2.86 -11.76 -0.61
N GLY A 14 -3.37 -11.12 0.45
CA GLY A 14 -4.79 -10.86 0.65
C GLY A 14 -5.31 -9.60 -0.06
N GLN A 15 -4.44 -8.82 -0.70
CA GLN A 15 -4.83 -7.57 -1.32
C GLN A 15 -5.55 -7.81 -2.66
N THR A 16 -6.79 -7.34 -2.74
CA THR A 16 -7.53 -7.25 -4.00
C THR A 16 -7.14 -6.00 -4.78
N SER A 17 -7.07 -6.09 -6.11
CA SER A 17 -6.65 -4.99 -7.01
C SER A 17 -7.54 -3.74 -6.94
N ASP A 18 -8.74 -3.83 -6.35
CA ASP A 18 -9.64 -2.69 -6.10
C ASP A 18 -9.19 -1.76 -4.96
N GLY A 19 -8.26 -2.20 -4.11
CA GLY A 19 -7.74 -1.44 -2.98
C GLY A 19 -6.36 -0.81 -3.26
N PRO A 20 -5.95 0.20 -2.47
CA PRO A 20 -4.59 0.73 -2.54
C PRO A 20 -3.57 -0.37 -2.27
N ALA A 21 -2.46 -0.35 -3.02
CA ALA A 21 -1.34 -1.27 -2.85
C ALA A 21 -0.85 -1.30 -1.39
N THR A 22 -0.73 -2.49 -0.81
CA THR A 22 -0.23 -2.72 0.54
C THR A 22 0.85 -3.79 0.53
N GLU A 23 1.91 -3.55 1.28
CA GLU A 23 2.94 -4.54 1.55
C GLU A 23 2.82 -5.03 2.99
N ARG A 24 2.98 -6.33 3.20
CA ARG A 24 3.07 -6.96 4.51
C ARG A 24 4.52 -7.37 4.78
N TRP A 25 4.94 -7.36 6.04
CA TRP A 25 6.30 -7.74 6.43
C TRP A 25 6.39 -9.26 6.61
N TRP A 26 7.33 -9.87 5.90
CA TRP A 26 7.75 -11.26 6.06
C TRP A 26 8.96 -11.32 6.99
N ASP A 27 8.94 -12.20 7.99
CA ASP A 27 10.06 -12.35 8.95
C ASP A 27 11.08 -13.44 8.56
N GLY A 28 10.88 -14.11 7.43
CA GLY A 28 11.66 -15.26 6.99
C GLY A 28 10.92 -16.60 7.13
N LYS A 29 9.86 -16.65 7.96
CA LYS A 29 9.11 -17.87 8.25
C LYS A 29 7.60 -17.68 8.08
N THR A 30 7.09 -16.51 8.42
CA THR A 30 5.67 -16.18 8.45
C THR A 30 5.44 -14.70 8.09
N TRP A 31 4.23 -14.41 7.65
CA TRP A 31 3.76 -13.04 7.51
C TRP A 31 3.42 -12.46 8.89
N THR A 32 3.94 -11.28 9.19
CA THR A 32 3.64 -10.57 10.43
C THR A 32 2.44 -9.63 10.29
N ASP A 33 1.92 -9.12 11.41
CA ASP A 33 0.88 -8.08 11.43
C ASP A 33 1.36 -6.69 10.95
N ARG A 34 2.65 -6.54 10.62
CA ARG A 34 3.18 -5.28 10.09
C ARG A 34 2.73 -5.14 8.64
N VAL A 35 1.81 -4.22 8.39
CA VAL A 35 1.35 -3.85 7.04
C VAL A 35 1.67 -2.38 6.83
N ARG A 36 2.20 -2.03 5.65
CA ARG A 36 2.38 -0.65 5.22
C ARG A 36 1.60 -0.41 3.92
N PRO A 37 0.96 0.75 3.75
CA PRO A 37 0.54 1.16 2.44
C PRO A 37 1.80 1.30 1.57
N VAL A 38 1.79 0.65 0.40
CA VAL A 38 2.65 1.10 -0.69
C VAL A 38 2.11 2.47 -0.99
N GLN A 39 2.82 3.50 -0.56
CA GLN A 39 2.42 4.85 -0.92
C GLN A 39 2.42 4.87 -2.44
N PRO A 40 1.25 5.05 -3.11
CA PRO A 40 1.31 5.39 -4.51
C PRO A 40 2.23 6.62 -4.57
N PRO A 41 3.17 6.68 -5.54
CA PRO A 41 4.02 7.87 -5.69
C PRO A 41 3.08 9.04 -5.60
N ALA A 42 3.28 9.91 -4.59
CA ALA A 42 2.29 10.91 -4.19
C ALA A 42 1.70 11.45 -5.47
N THR A 43 0.42 11.12 -5.75
CA THR A 43 -0.22 11.73 -6.88
C THR A 43 -0.23 13.18 -6.46
N TRP A 44 0.71 13.95 -7.01
CA TRP A 44 0.71 15.38 -6.93
C TRP A 44 -0.49 15.80 -7.78
N GLY A 45 -1.67 15.49 -7.26
CA GLY A 45 -2.90 16.12 -7.67
C GLY A 45 -2.85 17.50 -7.05
N PRO A 46 -3.15 18.56 -7.81
CA PRO A 46 -3.30 19.88 -7.22
C PRO A 46 -4.29 19.77 -6.04
N PRO A 47 -4.10 20.54 -4.96
CA PRO A 47 -5.06 20.52 -3.85
C PRO A 47 -6.44 20.73 -4.46
N ALA A 48 -7.34 19.78 -4.22
CA ALA A 48 -8.75 19.96 -4.55
C ALA A 48 -9.22 21.18 -3.75
N GLY A 49 -9.25 22.34 -4.41
CA GLY A 49 -9.94 23.52 -3.90
C GLY A 49 -11.38 23.12 -3.57
N PRO A 50 -11.99 23.75 -2.55
CA PRO A 50 -13.30 23.33 -2.10
C PRO A 50 -14.29 23.40 -3.26
N ALA A 51 -14.86 22.25 -3.61
CA ALA A 51 -16.04 22.15 -4.44
C ALA A 51 -17.21 22.77 -3.65
N GLY A 52 -17.39 24.07 -3.77
CA GLY A 52 -18.48 24.83 -3.18
C GLY A 52 -18.99 25.84 -4.19
N GLY A 53 -20.05 25.49 -4.92
CA GLY A 53 -20.64 26.35 -5.93
C GLY A 53 -21.38 27.57 -5.37
N ALA A 54 -21.54 28.57 -6.22
CA ALA A 54 -22.82 29.25 -6.49
C ALA A 54 -22.62 30.24 -7.65
N PRO A 55 -23.51 30.29 -8.67
CA PRO A 55 -23.63 31.45 -9.54
C PRO A 55 -24.49 32.54 -8.86
N GLY A 56 -24.10 33.80 -9.04
CA GLY A 56 -24.85 35.00 -8.68
C GLY A 56 -24.35 36.18 -9.49
#